data_AF-A0A0Q8DQL9-F1
#
_entry.id   AF-A0A0Q8DQL9-F1
#
_cell.length_a   1.000
_cell.length_b   1.000
_cell.length_c   1.000
_cell.angle_alpha   90.00
_cell.angle_beta   90.00
_cell.angle_gamma   90.00
#
_symmetry.space_group_name_H-M   'P 1'
#
loop_
_entity.id
_entity.type
_entity.pdbx_description
1 polymer ?
#
loop_
_entity_poly.entity_id
_entity_poly.type
_entity_poly.pdbx_seq_one_letter_code
_entity_poly.pdbx_strand_id
1 'polypeptide(L)'
;MPARFRMSKKGVGQLLNSPMVASEMLRRAEVIKGVAEAISPVGGPGDPHSGAYKESWQADVKKKAVGRSRKRRPVGVVSNPVHYARWVEYGTEKVRAHHVLLRAAQAGGGR
;
A
#
# COMPACT_ATOMS: atom_id res chain seq x y z
N MET A 1 -34.69 -8.47 -30.36
CA MET A 1 -33.25 -8.86 -30.33
C MET A 1 -32.60 -8.21 -29.12
N PRO A 2 -31.92 -8.96 -28.23
CA PRO A 2 -31.20 -8.34 -27.12
C PRO A 2 -30.00 -7.54 -27.68
N ALA A 3 -29.82 -6.31 -27.20
CA ALA A 3 -28.69 -5.47 -27.58
C ALA A 3 -27.38 -6.14 -27.13
N ARG A 4 -26.47 -6.40 -28.07
CA ARG A 4 -25.13 -6.92 -27.76
C ARG A 4 -24.23 -5.76 -27.34
N PHE A 5 -23.85 -5.69 -26.07
CA PHE A 5 -22.85 -4.74 -25.59
C PHE A 5 -21.50 -5.00 -26.28
N ARG A 6 -20.94 -3.97 -26.91
CA ARG A 6 -19.57 -3.99 -27.47
C ARG A 6 -18.68 -3.07 -26.64
N MET A 7 -17.87 -3.66 -25.77
CA MET A 7 -16.95 -2.92 -24.91
C MET A 7 -15.77 -2.33 -25.71
N SER A 8 -15.50 -1.04 -25.55
CA SER A 8 -14.28 -0.41 -26.08
C SER A 8 -13.10 -0.62 -25.13
N LYS A 9 -12.13 -1.46 -25.54
CA LYS A 9 -10.88 -1.67 -24.76
C LYS A 9 -10.10 -0.37 -24.54
N LYS A 10 -10.15 0.56 -25.51
CA LYS A 10 -9.52 1.89 -25.40
C LYS A 10 -10.22 2.75 -24.35
N GLY A 11 -11.56 2.80 -24.38
CA GLY A 11 -12.36 3.55 -23.41
C GLY A 11 -12.17 3.05 -21.98
N VAL A 12 -12.21 1.73 -21.78
CA VAL A 12 -11.90 1.10 -20.48
C VAL A 12 -10.48 1.47 -20.03
N GLY A 13 -9.52 1.47 -20.96
CA GLY A 13 -8.16 1.88 -20.65
C GLY A 13 -8.03 3.35 -20.22
N GLN A 14 -8.83 4.26 -20.76
CA GLN A 14 -8.86 5.66 -20.34
C GLN A 14 -9.50 5.78 -18.96
N LEU A 15 -10.62 5.09 -18.72
CA LEU A 15 -11.29 5.04 -17.43
C LEU A 15 -10.33 4.57 -16.31
N LEU A 16 -9.61 3.46 -16.53
CA LEU A 16 -8.64 2.93 -15.57
C LEU A 16 -7.42 3.84 -15.32
N ASN A 17 -7.18 4.83 -16.18
CA ASN A 17 -6.12 5.82 -16.02
C ASN A 17 -6.65 7.18 -15.55
N SER A 18 -7.95 7.28 -15.25
CA SER A 18 -8.57 8.53 -14.88
C SER A 18 -8.04 9.04 -13.53
N PRO A 19 -8.09 10.37 -13.29
CA PRO A 19 -7.77 10.95 -11.99
C PRO A 19 -8.64 10.38 -10.86
N MET A 20 -9.90 10.05 -11.14
CA MET A 20 -10.82 9.44 -10.18
C MET A 20 -10.34 8.06 -9.70
N VAL A 21 -9.78 7.24 -10.60
CA VAL A 21 -9.18 5.96 -10.19
C VAL A 21 -7.91 6.20 -9.38
N ALA A 22 -7.09 7.19 -9.75
CA ALA A 22 -5.89 7.53 -8.98
C ALA A 22 -6.24 8.02 -7.56
N SER A 23 -7.26 8.87 -7.39
CA SER A 23 -7.68 9.35 -6.08
C SER A 23 -8.25 8.22 -5.21
N GLU A 24 -9.01 7.29 -5.78
CA GLU A 24 -9.49 6.11 -5.05
C GLU A 24 -8.33 5.19 -4.63
N MET A 25 -7.33 5.01 -5.49
CA MET A 25 -6.11 4.26 -5.12
C MET A 25 -5.34 4.94 -3.98
N LEU A 26 -5.26 6.28 -3.98
CA LEU A 26 -4.67 7.02 -2.87
C LEU A 26 -5.46 6.83 -1.59
N ARG A 27 -6.79 6.99 -1.65
CA ARG A 27 -7.68 6.81 -0.50
C ARG A 27 -7.49 5.43 0.14
N ARG A 28 -7.41 4.37 -0.67
CA ARG A 28 -7.14 3.00 -0.18
C ARG A 28 -5.75 2.86 0.43
N ALA A 29 -4.73 3.48 -0.17
CA ALA A 29 -3.38 3.49 0.39
C ALA A 29 -3.33 4.20 1.75
N GLU A 30 -4.03 5.33 1.91
CA GLU A 30 -4.15 6.06 3.18
C GLU A 30 -4.85 5.22 4.26
N VAL A 31 -5.90 4.45 3.90
CA VAL A 31 -6.54 3.52 4.85
C VAL A 31 -5.56 2.46 5.33
N ILE A 32 -4.81 1.84 4.41
CA ILE A 32 -3.79 0.84 4.77
C ILE A 32 -2.68 1.47 5.62
N LYS A 33 -2.23 2.68 5.28
CA LYS A 33 -1.25 3.46 6.05
C LYS A 33 -1.73 3.70 7.48
N GLY A 34 -2.96 4.18 7.67
CA GLY A 34 -3.51 4.41 9.01
C GLY A 34 -3.57 3.15 9.86
N VAL A 35 -3.89 2.00 9.25
CA VAL A 35 -3.79 0.71 9.95
C VAL A 35 -2.35 0.36 10.29
N ALA A 36 -1.41 0.56 9.35
CA ALA A 36 0.01 0.30 9.58
C ALA A 36 0.57 1.13 10.74
N GLU A 37 0.22 2.42 10.82
CA GLU A 37 0.57 3.30 11.94
C GLU A 37 -0.03 2.80 13.26
N ALA A 38 -1.31 2.40 13.25
CA ALA A 38 -2.00 1.94 14.45
C ALA A 38 -1.36 0.68 15.06
N ILE A 39 -0.96 -0.28 14.22
CA ILE A 39 -0.41 -1.58 14.68
C ILE A 39 1.12 -1.60 14.75
N SER A 40 1.79 -0.51 14.38
CA SER A 40 3.25 -0.42 14.41
C SER A 40 3.78 -0.54 15.84
N PRO A 41 4.82 -1.34 16.08
CA PRO A 41 5.46 -1.41 17.37
C PRO A 41 6.14 -0.08 17.71
N VAL A 42 6.19 0.22 19.00
CA VAL A 42 6.98 1.31 19.57
C VAL A 42 8.04 0.66 20.46
N GLY A 43 9.31 0.94 20.20
CA GLY A 43 10.41 0.38 20.99
C GLY A 43 10.40 0.84 22.44
N GLY A 44 10.86 -0.04 23.32
CA GLY A 44 10.88 0.21 24.77
C GLY A 44 12.02 1.14 25.22
N PRO A 45 12.20 1.29 26.55
CA PRO A 45 13.27 2.08 27.14
C PRO A 45 14.63 1.48 26.76
N GLY A 46 15.31 2.07 25.78
CA GLY A 46 16.56 1.54 25.21
C GLY A 46 16.58 1.49 23.68
N ASP A 47 15.43 1.69 23.02
CA ASP A 47 15.40 1.88 21.57
C ASP A 47 15.82 3.33 21.22
N PRO A 48 16.95 3.54 20.49
CA PRO A 48 17.38 4.87 20.06
C PRO A 48 16.42 5.52 19.05
N HIS A 49 15.48 4.75 18.50
CA HIS A 49 14.53 5.19 17.48
C HIS A 49 13.07 4.88 17.87
N SER A 50 12.75 4.95 19.16
CA SER A 50 11.38 4.72 19.65
C SER A 50 10.37 5.60 18.92
N GLY A 51 9.35 4.97 18.32
CA GLY A 51 8.27 5.66 17.58
C GLY A 51 8.59 6.03 16.13
N ALA A 52 9.86 6.17 15.76
CA ALA A 52 10.24 6.65 14.43
C ALA A 52 9.76 5.73 13.28
N TYR A 53 9.73 4.40 13.50
CA TYR A 53 9.14 3.46 12.54
C TYR A 53 7.66 3.77 12.29
N LYS A 54 6.89 3.98 13.36
CA LYS A 54 5.46 4.24 13.31
C LYS A 54 5.15 5.56 12.60
N GLU A 55 5.96 6.58 12.80
CA GLU A 55 5.76 7.92 12.22
C GLU A 55 6.21 8.02 10.75
N SER A 56 6.99 7.05 10.26
CA SER A 56 7.60 7.12 8.93
C SER A 56 6.73 6.53 7.81
N TRP A 57 5.50 6.08 8.08
CA TRP A 57 4.65 5.50 7.05
C TRP A 57 4.20 6.53 6.00
N GLN A 58 4.25 6.12 4.74
CA GLN A 58 3.89 6.96 3.59
C GLN A 58 2.91 6.22 2.67
N ALA A 59 2.01 6.98 2.07
CA ALA A 59 1.05 6.52 1.07
C ALA A 59 1.17 7.40 -0.18
N ASP A 60 1.31 6.75 -1.34
CA ASP A 60 1.48 7.41 -2.63
C ASP A 60 0.65 6.72 -3.72
N VAL A 61 0.46 7.41 -4.83
CA VAL A 61 0.03 6.80 -6.09
C VAL A 61 1.19 6.74 -7.05
N LYS A 62 1.46 5.55 -7.60
CA LYS A 62 2.47 5.35 -8.65
C LYS A 62 1.83 4.79 -9.91
N LYS A 63 2.39 5.08 -11.07
CA LYS A 63 1.99 4.41 -12.33
C LYS A 63 2.86 3.18 -12.57
N LYS A 64 2.32 1.98 -12.32
CA LYS A 64 3.06 0.71 -12.45
C LYS A 64 2.32 -0.26 -13.37
N ALA A 65 3.08 -1.18 -13.97
CA ALA A 65 2.50 -2.35 -14.65
C ALA A 65 1.72 -3.18 -13.63
N VAL A 66 0.54 -3.67 -14.01
CA VAL A 66 -0.34 -4.46 -13.14
C VAL A 66 -0.44 -5.88 -13.67
N GLY A 67 -0.07 -6.87 -12.84
CA GLY A 67 -0.03 -8.27 -13.24
C GLY A 67 0.90 -8.52 -14.43
N ARG A 68 0.49 -9.38 -15.37
CA ARG A 68 1.24 -9.67 -16.61
C ARG A 68 1.14 -8.56 -17.67
N SER A 69 0.29 -7.55 -17.45
CA SER A 69 0.10 -6.47 -18.42
C SER A 69 1.25 -5.46 -18.35
N ARG A 70 1.88 -5.17 -19.49
CA ARG A 70 2.87 -4.08 -19.63
C ARG A 70 2.25 -2.68 -19.54
N LYS A 71 0.91 -2.55 -19.48
CA LYS A 71 0.24 -1.25 -19.39
C LYS A 71 0.36 -0.71 -17.96
N ARG A 72 0.94 0.49 -17.84
CA ARG A 72 1.04 1.19 -16.55
C ARG A 72 -0.32 1.77 -16.16
N ARG A 73 -0.72 1.52 -14.92
CA ARG A 73 -1.96 2.02 -14.29
C ARG A 73 -1.63 2.70 -12.96
N PRO A 74 -2.47 3.64 -12.49
CA PRO A 74 -2.41 4.11 -11.11
C PRO A 74 -2.52 2.92 -10.14
N VAL A 75 -1.60 2.84 -9.19
CA VAL A 75 -1.63 1.88 -8.08
C VAL A 75 -1.34 2.64 -6.79
N GLY A 76 -2.04 2.27 -5.71
CA GLY A 76 -1.73 2.73 -4.37
C GLY A 76 -0.47 2.03 -3.87
N VAL A 77 0.44 2.77 -3.25
CA VAL A 77 1.69 2.25 -2.69
C VAL A 77 1.79 2.73 -1.26
N VAL A 78 1.97 1.79 -0.33
CA VAL A 78 2.28 2.07 1.07
C VAL A 78 3.70 1.61 1.33
N SER A 79 4.50 2.46 1.98
CA SER A 79 5.91 2.17 2.26
C SER A 79 6.38 2.81 3.56
N ASN A 80 7.43 2.23 4.13
CA ASN A 80 8.17 2.81 5.23
C ASN A 80 9.63 3.01 4.78
N PRO A 81 10.14 4.25 4.72
CA PRO A 81 11.46 4.57 4.18
C PRO A 81 12.61 4.34 5.18
N VAL A 82 12.33 4.06 6.46
CA VAL A 82 13.41 3.90 7.43
C VAL A 82 14.28 2.69 7.06
N HIS A 83 15.60 2.87 7.12
CA HIS A 83 16.55 1.84 6.67
C HIS A 83 16.40 0.51 7.42
N TYR A 84 15.92 0.57 8.67
CA TYR A 84 15.69 -0.59 9.53
C TYR A 84 14.27 -1.21 9.39
N ALA A 85 13.40 -0.66 8.55
CA ALA A 85 12.01 -1.13 8.38
C ALA A 85 11.95 -2.62 8.05
N ARG A 86 12.92 -3.12 7.27
CA ARG A 86 13.00 -4.53 6.89
C ARG A 86 13.15 -5.47 8.09
N TRP A 87 13.85 -5.04 9.14
CA TRP A 87 14.08 -5.85 10.34
C TRP A 87 12.87 -5.82 11.26
N VAL A 88 12.10 -4.73 11.28
CA VAL A 88 10.80 -4.70 11.97
C VAL A 88 9.79 -5.59 11.25
N GLU A 89 9.76 -5.52 9.92
CA GLU A 89 8.80 -6.28 9.10
C GLU A 89 9.06 -7.79 9.17
N TYR A 90 10.31 -8.22 8.95
CA TYR A 90 10.67 -9.64 8.81
C TYR A 90 11.42 -10.22 10.01
N GLY A 91 11.78 -9.40 10.99
CA GLY A 91 12.54 -9.84 12.15
C GLY A 91 14.01 -10.10 11.86
N THR A 92 14.71 -10.47 12.92
CA THR A 92 16.06 -11.03 12.98
C THR A 92 16.10 -12.06 14.11
N GLU A 93 17.26 -12.63 14.43
CA GLU A 93 17.42 -13.48 15.62
C GLU A 93 17.08 -12.77 16.94
N LYS A 94 17.20 -11.44 16.97
CA LYS A 94 16.99 -10.60 18.17
C LYS A 94 15.67 -9.83 18.15
N VAL A 95 15.09 -9.62 16.97
CA VAL A 95 13.89 -8.82 16.78
C VAL A 95 12.79 -9.70 16.19
N ARG A 96 11.64 -9.78 16.86
CA ARG A 96 10.50 -10.55 16.35
C ARG A 96 10.00 -9.95 15.03
N ALA A 97 9.62 -10.79 14.08
CA ALA A 97 8.95 -10.35 12.87
C ALA A 97 7.55 -9.79 13.20
N HIS A 98 7.30 -8.53 12.85
CA HIS A 98 6.00 -7.90 13.07
C HIS A 98 5.08 -7.97 11.85
N HIS A 99 5.58 -8.13 10.62
CA HIS A 99 4.75 -8.20 9.40
C HIS A 99 3.66 -7.11 9.34
N VAL A 100 4.03 -5.86 9.66
CA VAL A 100 3.08 -4.76 9.80
C VAL A 100 2.42 -4.47 8.46
N LEU A 101 3.19 -4.40 7.37
CA LEU A 101 2.64 -4.10 6.05
C LEU A 101 1.69 -5.19 5.57
N LEU A 102 2.04 -6.46 5.78
CA LEU A 102 1.17 -7.59 5.42
C LEU A 102 -0.17 -7.52 6.18
N ARG A 103 -0.11 -7.33 7.50
CA ARG A 103 -1.31 -7.27 8.36
C ARG A 103 -2.16 -6.04 8.04
N ALA A 104 -1.52 -4.89 7.79
CA ALA A 104 -2.20 -3.68 7.39
C ALA A 104 -2.90 -3.83 6.03
N ALA A 105 -2.25 -4.48 5.05
CA ALA A 105 -2.85 -4.75 3.75
C ALA A 105 -4.04 -5.72 3.86
N GLN A 106 -3.97 -6.73 4.72
CA GLN A 106 -5.09 -7.65 4.97
C GLN A 106 -6.28 -6.95 5.63
N ALA A 107 -6.03 -6.11 6.64
CA ALA A 107 -7.08 -5.41 7.38
C ALA A 107 -7.67 -4.21 6.61
N GLY A 108 -6.84 -3.46 5.89
CA GLY A 108 -7.23 -2.24 5.17
C GLY A 108 -7.53 -2.43 3.68
N GLY A 109 -7.03 -3.50 3.06
CA GLY A 109 -7.18 -3.74 1.61
C GLY A 109 -8.43 -4.51 1.20
N GLY A 110 -9.07 -5.24 2.13
CA GLY A 110 -10.24 -6.08 1.87
C GLY A 110 -11.61 -5.41 2.00
N ARG A 111 -11.66 -4.10 2.31
CA ARG A 111 -12.89 -3.31 2.46
C ARG A 111 -13.07 -2.29 1.33
#